data_AF-A0A843DLA9-F1
#
_entry.id   AF-A0A843DLA9-F1
#
_cell.length_a   1.000
_cell.length_b   1.000
_cell.length_c   1.000
_cell.angle_alpha   90.00
_cell.angle_beta   90.00
_cell.angle_gamma   90.00
#
_symmetry.space_group_name_H-M   'P 1'
#
loop_
_entity.id
_entity.type
_entity.pdbx_description
1 polymer ?
#
loop_
_entity_poly.entity_id
_entity_poly.type
_entity_poly.pdbx_seq_one_letter_code
_entity_poly.pdbx_strand_id
1 'polypeptide(L)' 'GAHEIGHLYGLEHCENPACIMYCPNNLDDLDRKRKYFCGKCRLTLESRIRGGFEY' A
#
# COMPACT_ATOMS: atom_id res chain seq x y z
N GLY A 1 5.90 2.85 -8.41
CA GLY A 1 4.69 2.39 -9.11
C GLY A 1 3.50 2.24 -8.18
N ALA A 2 3.03 1.02 -7.91
CA ALA A 2 1.82 0.79 -7.08
C ALA A 2 1.91 1.36 -5.65
N HIS A 3 3.13 1.50 -5.12
CA HIS A 3 3.40 2.17 -3.84
C HIS A 3 3.02 3.67 -3.86
N GLU A 4 3.48 4.42 -4.85
CA GLU A 4 3.13 5.85 -4.96
C GLU A 4 1.63 6.04 -5.22
N ILE A 5 1.01 5.16 -6.01
CA ILE A 5 -0.44 5.16 -6.22
C ILE A 5 -1.18 4.93 -4.90
N GLY A 6 -0.68 4.04 -4.04
CA GLY A 6 -1.23 3.85 -2.70
C GLY A 6 -1.24 5.15 -1.89
N HIS A 7 -0.17 5.94 -1.96
CA HIS A 7 -0.15 7.27 -1.33
C HIS A 7 -1.17 8.23 -1.92
N LEU A 8 -1.45 8.18 -3.24
CA LEU A 8 -2.52 9.00 -3.85
C LEU A 8 -3.91 8.66 -3.31
N TYR A 9 -4.14 7.42 -2.90
CA TYR A 9 -5.38 6.99 -2.22
C TYR A 9 -5.33 7.19 -0.70
N GLY A 10 -4.28 7.80 -0.15
CA GLY A 10 -4.15 8.11 1.27
C GLY A 10 -3.68 6.93 2.13
N LEU A 11 -2.99 5.94 1.56
CA LEU A 11 -2.34 4.88 2.34
C LEU A 11 -0.99 5.37 2.86
N GLU A 12 -0.70 5.05 4.12
CA GLU A 12 0.62 5.29 4.73
C GLU A 12 1.53 4.07 4.61
N HIS A 13 2.79 4.23 5.02
CA HIS A 13 3.74 3.13 5.09
C HIS A 13 3.21 2.01 5.99
N CYS A 14 3.40 0.77 5.53
CA CYS A 14 3.03 -0.42 6.26
C CYS A 14 4.28 -1.04 6.89
N GLU A 15 4.14 -1.58 8.10
CA GLU A 15 5.20 -2.35 8.76
C GLU A 15 5.37 -3.77 8.18
N ASN A 16 4.40 -4.25 7.38
CA ASN A 16 4.43 -5.59 6.82
C ASN A 16 5.39 -5.65 5.61
N PRO A 17 6.54 -6.34 5.70
CA PRO A 17 7.55 -6.38 4.63
C PRO A 17 7.05 -6.97 3.31
N ALA A 18 5.97 -7.76 3.36
CA ALA A 18 5.36 -8.32 2.17
C ALA A 18 4.29 -7.42 1.53
N CYS A 19 4.01 -6.24 2.10
CA CYS A 19 3.07 -5.27 1.56
C CYS A 19 3.74 -4.32 0.56
N ILE A 20 3.03 -3.94 -0.51
CA ILE A 20 3.46 -2.88 -1.44
C ILE A 20 3.79 -1.57 -0.70
N MET A 21 3.04 -1.25 0.37
CA MET A 21 3.24 -0.05 1.17
C MET A 21 4.39 -0.15 2.18
N TYR A 22 5.12 -1.26 2.23
CA TYR A 22 6.32 -1.37 3.07
C TYR A 22 7.41 -0.42 2.60
N CYS A 23 8.03 0.29 3.55
CA CYS A 23 9.24 1.05 3.28
C CYS A 23 10.45 0.13 3.55
N PRO A 24 11.19 -0.29 2.51
CA PRO A 24 12.38 -1.11 2.70
C PRO A 24 13.48 -0.29 3.39
N ASN A 25 14.14 -0.87 4.40
CA ASN A 25 15.22 -0.19 5.11
C ASN A 25 16.58 -0.37 4.42
N ASN A 26 16.68 -1.35 3.52
CA ASN A 26 17.90 -1.74 2.82
C ASN A 26 17.56 -2.29 1.42
N LEU A 27 18.58 -2.46 0.57
CA LEU A 27 18.41 -2.90 -0.81
C LEU A 27 17.89 -4.35 -0.89
N ASP A 28 18.30 -5.22 0.03
CA ASP A 28 17.82 -6.61 0.13
C ASP A 28 16.30 -6.72 0.40
N ASP A 29 15.74 -5.76 1.15
CA ASP A 29 14.29 -5.67 1.37
C ASP A 29 13.51 -5.29 0.09
N LEU A 30 14.16 -4.63 -0.87
CA LEU A 30 13.52 -4.19 -2.12
C LEU A 30 13.20 -5.37 -3.05
N ASP A 31 14.08 -6.36 -3.11
CA ASP A 31 13.93 -7.55 -3.97
C ASP A 31 12.92 -8.57 -3.40
N ARG A 32 12.64 -8.52 -2.10
CA ARG A 32 11.69 -9.45 -1.44
C ARG A 32 10.22 -9.04 -1.58
N LYS A 33 9.92 -7.90 -2.21
CA LYS A 33 8.56 -7.37 -2.28
C LYS A 33 7.64 -8.24 -3.13
N ARG A 34 6.73 -8.96 -2.47
CA ARG A 34 5.54 -9.49 -3.13
C ARG A 34 4.63 -8.32 -3.51
N LYS A 35 4.15 -8.31 -4.74
CA LYS A 35 3.33 -7.21 -5.32
C LYS A 35 1.87 -7.29 -4.86
N TYR A 36 1.60 -7.29 -3.55
CA TYR A 36 0.23 -7.22 -3.01
C TYR A 36 0.07 -6.21 -1.87
N PHE A 37 -1.15 -5.68 -1.72
CA PHE A 37 -1.55 -4.96 -0.52
C PHE A 37 -1.94 -5.95 0.57
N CYS A 38 -1.41 -5.77 1.79
CA CYS A 38 -1.84 -6.57 2.93
C CYS A 38 -3.32 -6.30 3.26
N GLY A 39 -3.94 -7.14 4.10
CA GLY A 39 -5.36 -6.99 4.47
C GLY A 39 -5.71 -5.59 4.99
N LYS A 40 -4.86 -5.01 5.84
CA LYS A 40 -5.03 -3.64 6.36
C LYS A 40 -5.05 -2.59 5.23
N CYS A 41 -3.99 -2.56 4.42
CA CYS A 41 -3.88 -1.62 3.31
C CYS A 41 -5.00 -1.81 2.27
N ARG A 42 -5.44 -3.06 2.03
CA ARG A 42 -6.56 -3.35 1.12
C ARG A 42 -7.88 -2.78 1.66
N LEU A 43 -8.18 -2.98 2.94
CA LEU A 43 -9.39 -2.42 3.55
C LEU A 43 -9.39 -0.88 3.52
N THR A 44 -8.25 -0.26 3.83
CA THR A 44 -8.11 1.21 3.72
C THR A 44 -8.31 1.66 2.28
N LEU A 45 -7.70 0.98 1.31
CA LEU A 45 -7.84 1.29 -0.12
C LEU A 45 -9.29 1.16 -0.57
N GLU A 46 -9.97 0.06 -0.23
CA GLU A 46 -11.38 -0.18 -0.55
C GLU A 46 -12.29 0.89 0.07
N SER A 47 -12.03 1.29 1.32
CA SER A 47 -12.77 2.38 1.96
C SER A 47 -12.58 3.72 1.24
N ARG A 48 -11.38 4.00 0.74
CA ARG A 48 -11.04 5.24 0.03
C ARG A 48 -11.59 5.26 -1.39
N ILE A 49 -11.63 4.12 -2.07
CA ILE A 49 -12.23 3.99 -3.41
C ILE A 49 -13.76 4.07 -3.34
N ARG A 50 -14.39 3.45 -2.34
CA ARG A 50 -15.86 3.45 -2.21
C ARG A 50 -16.44 4.81 -1.78
N GLY A 51 -15.67 5.63 -1.06
CA GLY A 51 -16.07 6.99 -0.66
C GLY A 51 -15.89 8.06 -1.74
N GLY A 52 -15.46 7.71 -2.96
CA GLY A 52 -15.17 8.66 -4.05
C GLY A 52 -16.35 9.00 -4.96
N PHE A 53 -17.57 8.52 -4.67
CA PHE A 53 -18.76 8.71 -5.52
C PHE A 53 -19.94 9.34 -4.77
N GLU A 54 -19.65 10.24 -3.82
CA GLU A 54 -20.67 11.14 -3.28
C GLU A 54 -20.46 12.53 -3.87
N TYR A 55 -21.06 12.76 -5.05
CA TYR A 55 -21.38 14.08 -5.59
C TYR A 55 -22.66 13.99 -6.43
#